data_AF-A0ABD2XGN0-F1
#
_entry.id   AF-A0ABD2XGN0-F1
#
_cell.length_a   1.000
_cell.length_b   1.000
_cell.length_c   1.000
_cell.angle_alpha   90.00
_cell.angle_beta   90.00
_cell.angle_gamma   90.00
#
_symmetry.space_group_name_H-M   'P 1'
#
loop_
_entity.id
_entity.type
_entity.pdbx_description
1 polymer ?
#
loop_
_entity_poly.entity_id
_entity_poly.type
_entity_poly.pdbx_seq_one_letter_code
_entity_poly.pdbx_strand_id
1 'polypeptide(L)'
;MQSKQKKYEWNWDNSKIVKPVEDQDESSSDDEVKEEVSVKKKKLSAAERREFEREKERLIREREEFFARNATPSTVEQFERLVIARPNSSILWIRFMAYYVENTELEKARATAKRALKTIAARQEQERLNVVYAWLNLESAFGTPESLERVSEDAIQVNDPFKVFQHLLALHAEAGRFEKLKETIKQCTHKLSHNMETGPACAAALYKVGLADDAREILMKTKQNVAPSRHVDLEIKFAILEGKHGHREQSCNLFEKIISEHPKRVDIWSVYVDSLVKNGDIKNARQTLARVAATSLPPKKMKVILKKYLNFEETHGTPATISEVKERIMKYVEDTTNK
;
A
#
# COMPACT_ATOMS: atom_id res chain seq x y z
N MET A 1 39.16 -20.85 12.83
CA MET A 1 38.03 -20.74 11.89
C MET A 1 36.74 -20.68 12.70
N GLN A 2 36.23 -19.49 12.99
CA GLN A 2 34.93 -19.29 13.66
C GLN A 2 33.92 -18.88 12.59
N SER A 3 33.01 -19.79 12.23
CA SER A 3 31.93 -19.51 11.29
C SER A 3 30.81 -18.75 12.00
N LYS A 4 30.69 -17.45 11.70
CA LYS A 4 29.54 -16.63 12.08
C LYS A 4 28.29 -17.18 11.38
N GLN A 5 27.39 -17.83 12.12
CA GLN A 5 26.02 -18.09 11.67
C GLN A 5 25.31 -16.74 11.52
N LYS A 6 24.96 -16.38 10.27
CA LYS A 6 24.08 -15.24 9.99
C LYS A 6 22.69 -15.59 10.52
N LYS A 7 22.27 -14.88 11.57
CA LYS A 7 20.88 -14.80 12.02
C LYS A 7 20.08 -14.16 10.88
N TYR A 8 19.26 -14.94 10.19
CA TYR A 8 18.31 -14.41 9.22
C TYR A 8 17.14 -13.80 10.02
N GLU A 9 17.15 -12.48 10.16
CA GLU A 9 16.02 -11.73 10.71
C GLU A 9 14.88 -11.75 9.69
N TRP A 10 13.83 -12.51 10.02
CA TRP A 10 12.60 -12.60 9.24
C TRP A 10 11.75 -11.36 9.55
N ASN A 11 11.95 -10.30 8.76
CA ASN A 11 11.28 -9.02 8.99
C ASN A 11 9.90 -9.02 8.32
N TRP A 12 8.85 -9.27 9.11
CA TRP A 12 7.47 -9.01 8.74
C TRP A 12 7.27 -7.49 8.66
N ASP A 13 7.46 -6.91 7.48
CA ASP A 13 7.19 -5.49 7.25
C ASP A 13 5.67 -5.24 7.20
N ASN A 14 5.07 -5.22 8.38
CA ASN A 14 3.64 -4.93 8.63
C ASN A 14 3.24 -3.54 8.11
N SER A 15 4.21 -2.65 7.83
CA SER A 15 3.97 -1.29 7.34
C SER A 15 3.41 -1.24 5.92
N LYS A 16 3.61 -2.30 5.12
CA LYS A 16 3.07 -2.37 3.75
C LYS A 16 1.61 -2.83 3.70
N ILE A 17 1.09 -3.39 4.80
CA ILE A 17 -0.29 -3.89 4.92
C ILE A 17 -1.17 -2.86 5.65
N VAL A 18 -0.59 -2.01 6.50
CA VAL A 18 -1.32 -1.08 7.37
C VAL A 18 -0.93 0.36 7.03
N LYS A 19 -1.86 1.17 6.54
CA LYS A 19 -1.71 2.63 6.66
C LYS A 19 -1.78 2.97 8.16
N PRO A 20 -0.84 3.74 8.72
CA PRO A 20 -0.97 4.23 10.08
C PRO A 20 -2.28 4.98 10.21
N VAL A 21 -3.08 4.61 11.21
CA VAL A 21 -4.09 5.53 11.73
C VAL A 21 -3.27 6.61 12.43
N GLU A 22 -3.30 7.83 11.91
CA GLU A 22 -2.73 8.99 12.58
C GLU A 22 -3.46 9.16 13.91
N ASP A 23 -2.77 8.81 15.00
CA ASP A 23 -3.18 9.21 16.33
C ASP A 23 -2.96 10.72 16.43
N GLN A 24 -4.05 11.48 16.41
CA GLN A 24 -4.05 12.86 16.86
C GLN A 24 -3.83 12.86 18.37
N ASP A 25 -2.59 13.15 18.75
CA ASP A 25 -2.25 13.65 20.07
C ASP A 25 -3.04 14.95 20.33
N GLU A 26 -3.93 14.93 21.32
CA GLU A 26 -4.15 16.12 22.14
C GLU A 26 -3.41 15.94 23.46
N SER A 27 -2.21 16.54 23.47
CA SER A 27 -1.47 16.92 24.65
C SER A 27 -2.29 17.89 25.50
N SER A 28 -2.34 17.66 26.80
CA SER A 28 -2.38 18.74 27.79
C SER A 28 -1.31 18.50 28.86
N SER A 29 -0.14 19.12 28.65
CA SER A 29 0.66 19.80 29.69
C SER A 29 -0.26 20.71 30.52
N ASP A 30 -0.02 21.16 31.74
CA ASP A 30 1.13 21.41 32.64
C ASP A 30 0.45 21.58 34.04
N ASP A 31 1.04 21.66 35.23
CA ASP A 31 2.37 22.02 35.67
C ASP A 31 2.50 21.65 37.16
N GLU A 32 3.74 21.68 37.64
CA GLU A 32 4.18 21.44 39.02
C GLU A 32 3.53 22.37 40.07
N VAL A 33 3.24 21.85 41.28
CA VAL A 33 3.63 22.51 42.54
C VAL A 33 3.95 21.47 43.61
N LYS A 34 5.21 21.50 44.08
CA LYS A 34 5.64 20.92 45.35
C LYS A 34 4.96 21.65 46.51
N GLU A 35 4.16 20.96 47.31
CA GLU A 35 3.98 21.32 48.72
C GLU A 35 3.97 20.05 49.59
N GLU A 36 5.03 19.91 50.38
CA GLU A 36 5.04 19.05 51.55
C GLU A 36 3.98 19.55 52.54
N VAL A 37 2.82 18.89 52.59
CA VAL A 37 1.88 19.06 53.70
C VAL A 37 1.83 17.78 54.52
N SER A 38 2.46 17.84 55.69
CA SER A 38 2.36 16.85 56.75
C SER A 38 0.90 16.71 57.22
N VAL A 39 0.15 15.73 56.69
CA VAL A 39 -1.19 15.40 57.19
C VAL A 39 -1.16 14.06 57.92
N LYS A 40 -1.48 14.13 59.22
CA LYS A 40 -1.66 13.02 60.16
C LYS A 40 -2.47 11.89 59.52
N LYS A 41 -1.93 10.66 59.54
CA LYS A 41 -2.63 9.43 59.11
C LYS A 41 -3.94 9.27 59.88
N LYS A 42 -5.07 9.74 59.32
CA LYS A 42 -6.40 9.27 59.73
C LYS A 42 -6.44 7.77 59.42
N LYS A 43 -6.65 6.95 60.45
CA LYS A 43 -6.90 5.52 60.28
C LYS A 43 -8.21 5.39 59.48
N LEU A 44 -8.10 5.09 58.19
CA LEU A 44 -9.23 4.78 57.31
C LEU A 44 -10.18 3.80 58.00
N SER A 45 -11.46 4.12 57.99
CA SER A 45 -12.54 3.28 58.52
C SER A 45 -12.57 1.94 57.78
N ALA A 46 -13.08 0.89 58.42
CA ALA A 46 -13.18 -0.45 57.80
C ALA A 46 -13.99 -0.44 56.48
N ALA A 47 -14.94 0.50 56.33
CA ALA A 47 -15.69 0.69 55.09
C ALA A 47 -14.82 1.34 53.99
N GLU A 48 -14.06 2.39 54.31
CA GLU A 48 -13.19 3.09 53.36
C GLU A 48 -12.03 2.19 52.88
N ARG A 49 -11.52 1.29 53.73
CA ARG A 49 -10.51 0.29 53.31
C ARG A 49 -11.06 -0.72 52.31
N ARG A 50 -12.29 -1.18 52.51
CA ARG A 50 -12.98 -2.10 51.59
C ARG A 50 -13.34 -1.43 50.27
N GLU A 51 -13.64 -0.14 50.27
CA GLU A 51 -13.83 0.66 49.05
C GLU A 51 -12.53 0.86 48.30
N PHE A 52 -11.45 1.19 49.01
CA PHE A 52 -10.13 1.32 48.43
C PHE A 52 -9.60 0.00 47.84
N GLU A 53 -9.84 -1.14 48.50
CA GLU A 53 -9.50 -2.47 47.98
C GLU A 53 -10.31 -2.82 46.72
N ARG A 54 -11.62 -2.54 46.70
CA ARG A 54 -12.47 -2.73 45.51
C ARG A 54 -12.02 -1.87 44.33
N GLU A 55 -11.68 -0.61 44.58
CA GLU A 55 -11.20 0.29 43.52
C GLU A 55 -9.83 -0.14 42.99
N LYS A 56 -8.94 -0.62 43.87
CA LYS A 56 -7.66 -1.20 43.47
C LYS A 56 -7.83 -2.48 42.65
N GLU A 57 -8.78 -3.35 43.01
CA GLU A 57 -9.11 -4.55 42.25
C GLU A 57 -9.71 -4.21 40.88
N ARG A 58 -10.56 -3.19 40.79
CA ARG A 58 -11.08 -2.67 39.51
C ARG A 58 -9.96 -2.12 38.63
N LEU A 59 -9.05 -1.33 39.19
CA LEU A 59 -7.89 -0.80 38.45
C LEU A 59 -6.93 -1.90 38.01
N ILE A 60 -6.70 -2.93 38.82
CA ILE A 60 -5.92 -4.11 38.43
C ILE A 60 -6.61 -4.85 37.30
N ARG A 61 -7.93 -5.05 37.39
CA ARG A 61 -8.73 -5.71 36.35
C ARG A 61 -8.77 -4.91 35.05
N GLU A 62 -8.95 -3.59 35.10
CA GLU A 62 -8.91 -2.73 33.93
C GLU A 62 -7.52 -2.72 33.29
N ARG A 63 -6.46 -2.72 34.11
CA ARG A 63 -5.07 -2.88 33.65
C ARG A 63 -4.85 -4.26 33.02
N GLU A 64 -5.31 -5.33 33.62
CA GLU A 64 -5.25 -6.69 33.07
C GLU A 64 -6.07 -6.85 31.79
N GLU A 65 -7.24 -6.23 31.69
CA GLU A 65 -8.08 -6.19 30.50
C GLU A 65 -7.44 -5.35 29.39
N PHE A 66 -6.76 -4.25 29.73
CA PHE A 66 -5.97 -3.45 28.81
C PHE A 66 -4.74 -4.20 28.30
N PHE A 67 -3.98 -4.84 29.19
CA PHE A 67 -2.87 -5.71 28.80
C PHE A 67 -3.36 -6.91 27.99
N ALA A 68 -4.51 -7.52 28.29
CA ALA A 68 -5.08 -8.60 27.49
C ALA A 68 -5.55 -8.15 26.09
N ARG A 69 -5.95 -6.87 25.94
CA ARG A 69 -6.28 -6.27 24.63
C ARG A 69 -5.04 -6.02 23.77
N ASN A 70 -3.90 -5.74 24.40
CA ASN A 70 -2.67 -5.28 23.73
C ASN A 70 -1.50 -6.29 23.78
N ALA A 71 -1.63 -7.39 24.53
CA ALA A 71 -0.61 -8.41 24.63
C ALA A 71 -0.54 -9.23 23.34
N THR A 72 0.67 -9.37 22.82
CA THR A 72 0.99 -10.36 21.81
C THR A 72 0.81 -11.75 22.42
N PRO A 73 -0.13 -12.58 21.92
CA PRO A 73 -0.38 -13.89 22.48
C PRO A 73 0.86 -14.76 22.31
N SER A 74 1.24 -15.49 23.36
CA SER A 74 2.48 -16.29 23.41
C SER A 74 2.24 -17.78 23.63
N THR A 75 0.98 -18.17 23.82
CA THR A 75 0.57 -19.57 24.05
C THR A 75 -0.61 -19.93 23.17
N VAL A 76 -0.75 -21.23 22.87
CA VAL A 76 -1.84 -21.76 22.04
C VAL A 76 -3.19 -21.44 22.68
N GLU A 77 -3.33 -21.57 24.00
CA GLU A 77 -4.57 -21.31 24.72
C GLU A 77 -5.02 -19.85 24.63
N GLN A 78 -4.07 -18.91 24.64
CA GLN A 78 -4.37 -17.48 24.45
C GLN A 78 -4.87 -17.20 23.04
N PHE A 79 -4.23 -17.80 22.02
CA PHE A 79 -4.70 -17.68 20.64
C PHE A 79 -6.10 -18.27 20.48
N GLU A 80 -6.35 -19.48 21.01
CA GLU A 80 -7.67 -20.13 20.94
C GLU A 80 -8.76 -19.27 21.59
N ARG A 81 -8.50 -18.69 22.78
CA ARG A 81 -9.45 -17.78 23.43
C ARG A 81 -9.74 -16.54 22.56
N LEU A 82 -8.72 -15.96 21.94
CA LEU A 82 -8.87 -14.74 21.13
C LEU A 82 -9.59 -14.99 19.81
N VAL A 83 -9.34 -16.11 19.12
CA VAL A 83 -10.06 -16.42 17.87
C VAL A 83 -11.52 -16.80 18.14
N ILE A 84 -11.85 -17.34 19.33
CA ILE A 84 -13.24 -17.54 19.76
C ILE A 84 -13.92 -16.18 20.00
N ALA A 85 -13.23 -15.24 20.67
CA ALA A 85 -13.77 -13.92 20.96
C ALA A 85 -13.93 -13.05 19.69
N ARG A 86 -13.01 -13.17 18.73
CA ARG A 86 -12.95 -12.37 17.49
C ARG A 86 -12.71 -13.25 16.27
N PRO A 87 -13.69 -14.08 15.87
CA PRO A 87 -13.52 -15.09 14.82
C PRO A 87 -13.29 -14.51 13.42
N ASN A 88 -13.74 -13.29 13.17
CA ASN A 88 -13.61 -12.64 11.86
C ASN A 88 -12.29 -11.87 11.68
N SER A 89 -11.40 -11.87 12.67
CA SER A 89 -10.16 -11.08 12.63
C SER A 89 -9.03 -11.88 11.97
N SER A 90 -8.74 -11.58 10.70
CA SER A 90 -7.65 -12.23 9.95
C SER A 90 -6.29 -12.02 10.60
N ILE A 91 -6.02 -10.85 11.20
CA ILE A 91 -4.75 -10.58 11.89
C ILE A 91 -4.50 -11.54 13.05
N LEU A 92 -5.53 -11.94 13.80
CA LEU A 92 -5.39 -12.92 14.88
C LEU A 92 -5.08 -14.31 14.34
N TRP A 93 -5.79 -14.72 13.28
CA TRP A 93 -5.53 -15.99 12.60
C TRP A 93 -4.13 -16.06 11.99
N ILE A 94 -3.68 -14.98 11.36
CA ILE A 94 -2.35 -14.88 10.74
C ILE A 94 -1.25 -14.92 11.79
N ARG A 95 -1.42 -14.20 12.92
CA ARG A 95 -0.49 -14.28 14.06
C ARG A 95 -0.44 -15.69 14.64
N PHE A 96 -1.58 -16.39 14.70
CA PHE A 96 -1.62 -17.76 15.17
C PHE A 96 -0.90 -18.72 14.20
N MET A 97 -1.06 -18.52 12.89
CA MET A 97 -0.26 -19.25 11.89
C MET A 97 1.23 -18.98 12.07
N ALA A 98 1.62 -17.71 12.26
CA ALA A 98 3.01 -17.31 12.46
C ALA A 98 3.63 -17.97 13.71
N TYR A 99 2.90 -18.02 14.82
CA TYR A 99 3.33 -18.73 16.04
C TYR A 99 3.67 -20.21 15.75
N TYR A 100 2.87 -20.92 14.96
CA TYR A 100 3.18 -22.29 14.57
C TYR A 100 4.38 -22.39 13.62
N VAL A 101 4.55 -21.42 12.71
CA VAL A 101 5.71 -21.36 11.81
C VAL A 101 7.01 -21.13 12.62
N GLU A 102 7.00 -20.21 13.59
CA GLU A 102 8.14 -19.94 14.48
C GLU A 102 8.55 -21.18 15.29
N ASN A 103 7.57 -21.99 15.68
CA ASN A 103 7.78 -23.27 16.36
C ASN A 103 8.04 -24.45 15.41
N THR A 104 8.21 -24.20 14.10
CA THR A 104 8.43 -25.21 13.04
C THR A 104 7.29 -26.22 12.86
N GLU A 105 6.10 -25.94 13.39
CA GLU A 105 4.91 -26.79 13.31
C GLU A 105 4.05 -26.43 12.07
N LEU A 106 4.63 -26.61 10.88
CA LEU A 106 4.04 -26.15 9.60
C LEU A 106 2.65 -26.76 9.31
N GLU A 107 2.44 -28.03 9.64
CA GLU A 107 1.13 -28.68 9.45
C GLU A 107 0.03 -28.05 10.32
N LYS A 108 0.36 -27.64 11.55
CA LYS A 108 -0.59 -26.93 12.42
C LYS A 108 -0.87 -25.52 11.91
N ALA A 109 0.13 -24.85 11.33
CA ALA A 109 -0.08 -23.55 10.66
C ALA A 109 -1.04 -23.69 9.46
N ARG A 110 -0.86 -24.71 8.61
CA ARG A 110 -1.78 -25.02 7.49
C ARG A 110 -3.19 -25.35 7.98
N ALA A 111 -3.30 -26.17 9.03
CA ALA A 111 -4.59 -26.49 9.64
C ALA A 111 -5.29 -25.25 10.20
N THR A 112 -4.52 -24.33 10.79
CA THR A 112 -5.01 -23.04 11.30
C THR A 112 -5.53 -22.15 10.18
N ALA A 113 -4.83 -22.07 9.04
CA ALA A 113 -5.30 -21.34 7.85
C ALA A 113 -6.63 -21.91 7.32
N LYS A 114 -6.72 -23.23 7.19
CA LYS A 114 -7.96 -23.93 6.79
C LYS A 114 -9.11 -23.67 7.76
N ARG A 115 -8.82 -23.66 9.07
CA ARG A 115 -9.81 -23.37 10.11
C ARG A 115 -10.28 -21.93 10.02
N ALA A 116 -9.36 -20.96 9.90
CA ALA A 116 -9.67 -19.56 9.73
C ALA A 116 -10.61 -19.32 8.53
N LEU A 117 -10.32 -19.94 7.38
CA LEU A 117 -11.18 -19.84 6.19
C LEU A 117 -12.55 -20.56 6.33
N LYS A 118 -12.73 -21.43 7.32
CA LYS A 118 -14.05 -22.00 7.64
C LYS A 118 -14.79 -21.15 8.67
N THR A 119 -14.06 -20.53 9.60
CA THR A 119 -14.63 -19.77 10.73
C THR A 119 -14.97 -18.33 10.37
N ILE A 120 -14.15 -17.65 9.56
CA ILE A 120 -14.42 -16.28 9.12
C ILE A 120 -15.65 -16.28 8.20
N ALA A 121 -16.62 -15.42 8.53
CA ALA A 121 -17.87 -15.32 7.78
C ALA A 121 -17.61 -15.04 6.29
N ALA A 122 -18.36 -15.70 5.40
CA ALA A 122 -18.19 -15.57 3.96
C ALA A 122 -18.31 -14.12 3.45
N ARG A 123 -19.15 -13.30 4.11
CA ARG A 123 -19.30 -11.86 3.83
C ARG A 123 -18.05 -11.02 4.07
N GLN A 124 -17.09 -11.53 4.86
CA GLN A 124 -15.85 -10.84 5.19
C GLN A 124 -14.76 -11.22 4.17
N GLU A 125 -14.99 -10.89 2.90
CA GLU A 125 -14.11 -11.28 1.80
C GLU A 125 -12.66 -10.82 2.00
N GLN A 126 -12.45 -9.60 2.49
CA GLN A 126 -11.10 -9.05 2.71
C GLN A 126 -10.35 -9.80 3.82
N GLU A 127 -11.02 -10.14 4.92
CA GLU A 127 -10.42 -10.91 6.01
C GLU A 127 -10.02 -12.31 5.54
N ARG A 128 -10.87 -12.96 4.74
CA ARG A 128 -10.57 -14.26 4.14
C ARG A 128 -9.39 -14.17 3.18
N LEU A 129 -9.37 -13.14 2.33
CA LEU A 129 -8.29 -12.91 1.38
C LEU A 129 -6.95 -12.69 2.10
N ASN A 130 -6.93 -11.96 3.22
CA ASN A 130 -5.72 -11.77 4.03
C ASN A 130 -5.16 -13.12 4.54
N VAL A 131 -6.03 -14.03 4.98
CA VAL A 131 -5.62 -15.39 5.41
C VAL A 131 -5.08 -16.19 4.22
N VAL A 132 -5.71 -16.09 3.04
CA VAL A 132 -5.22 -16.73 1.82
C VAL A 132 -3.82 -16.22 1.45
N TYR A 133 -3.58 -14.91 1.51
CA TYR A 133 -2.25 -14.34 1.26
C TYR A 133 -1.20 -14.86 2.23
N ALA A 134 -1.53 -14.92 3.52
CA ALA A 134 -0.63 -15.49 4.53
C ALA A 134 -0.34 -16.98 4.26
N TRP A 135 -1.34 -17.75 3.83
CA TRP A 135 -1.16 -19.15 3.49
C TRP A 135 -0.30 -19.34 2.23
N LEU A 136 -0.53 -18.55 1.17
CA LEU A 136 0.33 -18.55 -0.02
C LEU A 136 1.79 -18.20 0.33
N ASN A 137 2.00 -17.23 1.21
CA ASN A 137 3.34 -16.88 1.69
C ASN A 137 3.99 -18.03 2.47
N LEU A 138 3.22 -18.71 3.32
CA LEU A 138 3.69 -19.89 4.06
C LEU A 138 4.12 -21.01 3.10
N GLU A 139 3.30 -21.36 2.10
CA GLU A 139 3.66 -22.40 1.14
C GLU A 139 4.84 -21.98 0.25
N SER A 140 4.95 -20.69 -0.07
CA SER A 140 6.08 -20.19 -0.84
C SER A 140 7.40 -20.24 -0.08
N ALA A 141 7.38 -20.08 1.24
CA ALA A 141 8.59 -20.07 2.06
C ALA A 141 8.99 -21.48 2.56
N PHE A 142 8.01 -22.30 2.91
CA PHE A 142 8.23 -23.58 3.60
C PHE A 142 7.52 -24.78 2.96
N GLY A 143 6.72 -24.55 1.92
CA GLY A 143 6.00 -25.59 1.19
C GLY A 143 6.79 -26.17 0.04
N THR A 144 6.09 -26.90 -0.81
CA THR A 144 6.62 -27.42 -2.08
C THR A 144 5.97 -26.69 -3.25
N PRO A 145 6.57 -26.73 -4.46
CA PRO A 145 5.96 -26.20 -5.67
C PRO A 145 4.50 -26.65 -5.86
N GLU A 146 4.21 -27.93 -5.60
CA GLU A 146 2.90 -28.55 -5.77
C GLU A 146 1.92 -28.15 -4.66
N SER A 147 2.39 -27.86 -3.44
CA SER A 147 1.50 -27.38 -2.37
C SER A 147 1.09 -25.93 -2.63
N LEU A 148 2.03 -25.09 -3.09
CA LEU A 148 1.74 -23.71 -3.47
C LEU A 148 0.78 -23.65 -4.66
N GLU A 149 0.98 -24.49 -5.68
CA GLU A 149 0.09 -24.58 -6.84
C GLU A 149 -1.34 -24.94 -6.42
N ARG A 150 -1.51 -25.99 -5.60
CA ARG A 150 -2.84 -26.37 -5.07
C ARG A 150 -3.52 -25.23 -4.32
N VAL A 151 -2.82 -24.57 -3.40
CA VAL A 151 -3.39 -23.44 -2.64
C VAL A 151 -3.70 -22.26 -3.57
N SER A 152 -2.89 -22.03 -4.60
CA SER A 152 -3.12 -20.97 -5.58
C SER A 152 -4.36 -21.23 -6.45
N GLU A 153 -4.57 -22.46 -6.91
CA GLU A 153 -5.75 -22.84 -7.70
C GLU A 153 -7.02 -22.72 -6.87
N ASP A 154 -7.03 -23.25 -5.65
CA ASP A 154 -8.14 -23.12 -4.70
C ASP A 154 -8.44 -21.63 -4.42
N ALA A 155 -7.40 -20.81 -4.21
CA ALA A 155 -7.54 -19.39 -3.96
C ALA A 155 -8.16 -18.63 -5.14
N ILE A 156 -7.74 -18.94 -6.37
CA ILE A 156 -8.25 -18.33 -7.61
C ILE A 156 -9.73 -18.68 -7.84
N GLN A 157 -10.17 -19.89 -7.45
CA GLN A 157 -11.56 -20.32 -7.63
C GLN A 157 -12.52 -19.66 -6.63
N VAL A 158 -12.08 -19.46 -5.39
CA VAL A 158 -12.96 -19.02 -4.29
C VAL A 158 -12.98 -17.49 -4.12
N ASN A 159 -11.94 -16.79 -4.56
CA ASN A 159 -11.80 -15.33 -4.36
C ASN A 159 -11.74 -14.61 -5.71
N ASP A 160 -11.66 -13.27 -5.67
CA ASP A 160 -11.39 -12.45 -6.86
C ASP A 160 -10.06 -12.89 -7.51
N PRO A 161 -10.11 -13.47 -8.74
CA PRO A 161 -8.92 -13.98 -9.40
C PRO A 161 -7.83 -12.92 -9.57
N PHE A 162 -8.21 -11.67 -9.85
CA PHE A 162 -7.25 -10.60 -10.09
C PHE A 162 -6.41 -10.31 -8.84
N LYS A 163 -7.06 -10.23 -7.66
CA LYS A 163 -6.36 -9.99 -6.39
C LYS A 163 -5.42 -11.13 -6.02
N VAL A 164 -5.80 -12.37 -6.31
CA VAL A 164 -4.95 -13.53 -6.04
C VAL A 164 -3.76 -13.56 -7.00
N PHE A 165 -3.97 -13.36 -8.30
CA PHE A 165 -2.87 -13.25 -9.27
C PHE A 165 -1.92 -12.11 -8.94
N GLN A 166 -2.43 -10.93 -8.55
CA GLN A 166 -1.58 -9.80 -8.16
C GLN A 166 -0.65 -10.18 -6.99
N HIS A 167 -1.15 -10.91 -6.00
CA HIS A 167 -0.34 -11.40 -4.88
C HIS A 167 0.67 -12.46 -5.32
N LEU A 168 0.27 -13.43 -6.15
CA LEU A 168 1.17 -14.45 -6.69
C LEU A 168 2.31 -13.86 -7.53
N LEU A 169 2.02 -12.84 -8.35
CA LEU A 169 3.03 -12.12 -9.12
C LEU A 169 4.07 -11.47 -8.20
N ALA A 170 3.62 -10.78 -7.14
CA ALA A 170 4.52 -10.19 -6.16
C ALA A 170 5.34 -11.27 -5.42
N LEU A 171 4.70 -12.36 -5.02
CA LEU A 171 5.31 -13.50 -4.32
C LEU A 171 6.39 -14.21 -5.16
N HIS A 172 6.15 -14.41 -6.46
CA HIS A 172 7.14 -15.00 -7.36
C HIS A 172 8.30 -14.05 -7.65
N ALA A 173 8.02 -12.75 -7.80
CA ALA A 173 9.03 -11.71 -7.98
C ALA A 173 9.95 -11.59 -6.76
N GLU A 174 9.40 -11.57 -5.54
CA GLU A 174 10.16 -11.47 -4.28
C GLU A 174 10.99 -12.74 -4.01
N ALA A 175 10.46 -13.91 -4.38
CA ALA A 175 11.18 -15.18 -4.28
C ALA A 175 12.19 -15.43 -5.42
N GLY A 176 12.32 -14.53 -6.41
CA GLY A 176 13.24 -14.69 -7.54
C GLY A 176 12.93 -15.85 -8.48
N ARG A 177 11.69 -16.35 -8.52
CA ARG A 177 11.27 -17.51 -9.34
C ARG A 177 10.80 -17.05 -10.72
N PHE A 178 11.74 -16.73 -11.60
CA PHE A 178 11.47 -16.09 -12.90
C PHE A 178 10.60 -16.94 -13.84
N GLU A 179 10.84 -18.24 -13.94
CA GLU A 179 10.03 -19.11 -14.81
C GLU A 179 8.57 -19.18 -14.35
N LYS A 180 8.34 -19.39 -13.04
CA LYS A 180 6.99 -19.37 -12.46
C LYS A 180 6.31 -18.01 -12.59
N LEU A 181 7.06 -16.91 -12.48
CA LEU A 181 6.54 -15.57 -12.71
C LEU A 181 6.04 -15.42 -14.16
N LYS A 182 6.83 -15.84 -15.15
CA LYS A 182 6.44 -15.79 -16.57
C LYS A 182 5.22 -16.65 -16.86
N GLU A 183 5.14 -17.84 -16.27
CA GLU A 183 3.95 -18.70 -16.38
C GLU A 183 2.71 -18.04 -15.78
N THR A 184 2.83 -17.50 -14.57
CA THR A 184 1.73 -16.79 -13.88
C THR A 184 1.26 -15.59 -14.70
N ILE A 185 2.17 -14.83 -15.33
CA ILE A 185 1.83 -13.72 -16.23
C ILE A 185 1.05 -14.21 -17.44
N LYS A 186 1.45 -15.33 -18.07
CA LYS A 186 0.71 -15.91 -19.20
C LYS A 186 -0.70 -16.31 -18.79
N GLN A 187 -0.86 -16.99 -17.65
CA GLN A 187 -2.17 -17.38 -17.14
C GLN A 187 -3.04 -16.16 -16.79
N CYS A 188 -2.46 -15.16 -16.14
CA CYS A 188 -3.12 -13.92 -15.73
C CYS A 188 -3.59 -13.10 -16.94
N THR A 189 -2.72 -12.90 -17.94
CA THR A 189 -3.06 -12.16 -19.17
C THR A 189 -4.09 -12.88 -20.03
N HIS A 190 -4.11 -14.22 -20.04
CA HIS A 190 -5.13 -15.01 -20.74
C HIS A 190 -6.48 -14.98 -20.02
N LYS A 191 -6.51 -15.27 -18.71
CA LYS A 191 -7.76 -15.35 -17.93
C LYS A 191 -8.39 -13.97 -17.66
N LEU A 192 -7.57 -12.92 -17.56
CA LEU A 192 -8.00 -11.57 -17.18
C LEU A 192 -7.69 -10.53 -18.27
N SER A 193 -7.78 -10.95 -19.54
CA SER A 193 -7.50 -10.12 -20.72
C SER A 193 -8.36 -8.85 -20.79
N HIS A 194 -9.60 -8.91 -20.29
CA HIS A 194 -10.53 -7.77 -20.26
C HIS A 194 -10.23 -6.75 -19.15
N ASN A 195 -9.49 -7.15 -18.11
CA ASN A 195 -9.19 -6.28 -16.99
C ASN A 195 -7.98 -5.38 -17.31
N MET A 196 -8.20 -4.07 -17.28
CA MET A 196 -7.19 -3.06 -17.59
C MET A 196 -6.04 -3.02 -16.57
N GLU A 197 -6.26 -3.51 -15.34
CA GLU A 197 -5.24 -3.53 -14.29
C GLU A 197 -4.27 -4.72 -14.40
N THR A 198 -4.62 -5.75 -15.18
CA THR A 198 -3.81 -6.98 -15.35
C THR A 198 -2.44 -6.68 -15.94
N GLY A 199 -2.39 -5.86 -16.99
CA GLY A 199 -1.15 -5.46 -17.66
C GLY A 199 -0.18 -4.71 -16.74
N PRO A 200 -0.60 -3.59 -16.13
CA PRO A 200 0.18 -2.85 -15.15
C PRO A 200 0.68 -3.72 -13.98
N ALA A 201 -0.14 -4.64 -13.47
CA ALA A 201 0.27 -5.54 -12.39
C ALA A 201 1.38 -6.51 -12.82
N CYS A 202 1.27 -7.10 -14.01
CA CYS A 202 2.31 -7.98 -14.58
C CYS A 202 3.61 -7.21 -14.84
N ALA A 203 3.51 -6.01 -15.42
CA ALA A 203 4.65 -5.16 -15.70
C ALA A 203 5.38 -4.73 -14.41
N ALA A 204 4.63 -4.34 -13.37
CA ALA A 204 5.21 -4.00 -12.07
C ALA A 204 6.02 -5.15 -11.45
N ALA A 205 5.55 -6.40 -11.58
CA ALA A 205 6.29 -7.57 -11.12
C ALA A 205 7.58 -7.81 -11.91
N LEU A 206 7.55 -7.60 -13.23
CA LEU A 206 8.73 -7.71 -14.10
C LEU A 206 9.76 -6.61 -13.83
N TYR A 207 9.33 -5.36 -13.63
CA TYR A 207 10.25 -4.27 -13.27
C TYR A 207 10.92 -4.50 -11.91
N LYS A 208 10.21 -5.05 -10.91
CA LYS A 208 10.83 -5.41 -9.61
C LYS A 208 11.98 -6.40 -9.77
N VAL A 209 11.89 -7.28 -10.76
CA VAL A 209 12.90 -8.29 -11.06
C VAL A 209 14.03 -7.75 -11.96
N GLY A 210 13.83 -6.58 -12.59
CA GLY A 210 14.78 -6.00 -13.54
C GLY A 210 14.58 -6.44 -14.99
N LEU A 211 13.48 -7.11 -15.31
CA LEU A 211 13.13 -7.52 -16.68
C LEU A 211 12.31 -6.43 -17.38
N ALA A 212 12.93 -5.28 -17.61
CA ALA A 212 12.24 -4.10 -18.18
C ALA A 212 11.74 -4.33 -19.62
N ASP A 213 12.48 -5.08 -20.43
CA ASP A 213 12.09 -5.34 -21.83
C ASP A 213 10.86 -6.25 -21.91
N ASP A 214 10.82 -7.30 -21.09
CA ASP A 214 9.63 -8.17 -20.94
C ASP A 214 8.43 -7.33 -20.47
N ALA A 215 8.63 -6.37 -19.54
CA ALA A 215 7.57 -5.50 -19.05
C ALA A 215 6.98 -4.61 -20.16
N ARG A 216 7.82 -4.10 -21.07
CA ARG A 216 7.37 -3.31 -22.22
C ARG A 216 6.64 -4.15 -23.26
N GLU A 217 7.03 -5.42 -23.43
CA GLU A 217 6.29 -6.35 -24.28
C GLU A 217 4.87 -6.58 -23.74
N ILE A 218 4.68 -6.59 -22.42
CA ILE A 218 3.35 -6.67 -21.80
C ILE A 218 2.47 -5.46 -22.18
N LEU A 219 3.02 -4.25 -22.28
CA LEU A 219 2.25 -3.08 -22.75
C LEU A 219 1.70 -3.35 -24.16
N MET A 220 2.53 -3.84 -25.08
CA MET A 220 2.11 -4.12 -26.45
C MET A 220 1.02 -5.20 -26.50
N LYS A 221 1.20 -6.30 -25.75
CA LYS A 221 0.22 -7.39 -25.66
C LYS A 221 -1.10 -6.95 -25.04
N THR A 222 -1.05 -6.15 -23.97
CA THR A 222 -2.26 -5.67 -23.28
C THR A 222 -3.01 -4.64 -24.12
N LYS A 223 -2.32 -3.80 -24.88
CA LYS A 223 -2.94 -2.87 -25.83
C LYS A 223 -3.72 -3.58 -26.93
N GLN A 224 -3.29 -4.77 -27.37
CA GLN A 224 -4.03 -5.58 -28.36
C GLN A 224 -5.37 -6.11 -27.82
N ASN A 225 -5.46 -6.37 -26.51
CA ASN A 225 -6.65 -6.95 -25.88
C ASN A 225 -7.63 -5.90 -25.33
N VAL A 226 -7.16 -4.68 -25.12
CA VAL A 226 -7.96 -3.58 -24.53
C VAL A 226 -8.55 -2.70 -25.62
N ALA A 227 -9.76 -2.17 -25.39
CA ALA A 227 -10.44 -1.26 -26.32
C ALA A 227 -9.62 0.01 -26.60
N PRO A 228 -9.64 0.56 -27.84
CA PRO A 228 -8.87 1.74 -28.22
C PRO A 228 -9.09 2.97 -27.33
N SER A 229 -10.31 3.15 -26.80
CA SER A 229 -10.65 4.26 -25.90
C SER A 229 -9.85 4.27 -24.60
N ARG A 230 -9.33 3.12 -24.17
CA ARG A 230 -8.56 2.95 -22.92
C ARG A 230 -7.06 2.87 -23.15
N HIS A 231 -6.58 2.93 -24.39
CA HIS A 231 -5.15 2.82 -24.72
C HIS A 231 -4.34 3.93 -24.05
N VAL A 232 -4.84 5.17 -24.09
CA VAL A 232 -4.16 6.32 -23.47
C VAL A 232 -4.02 6.13 -21.97
N ASP A 233 -5.08 5.68 -21.30
CA ASP A 233 -5.08 5.50 -19.85
C ASP A 233 -4.15 4.35 -19.42
N LEU A 234 -4.03 3.31 -20.26
CA LEU A 234 -3.07 2.23 -20.09
C LEU A 234 -1.63 2.72 -20.24
N GLU A 235 -1.33 3.47 -21.30
CA GLU A 235 0.01 4.02 -21.54
C GLU A 235 0.45 4.97 -20.42
N ILE A 236 -0.46 5.80 -19.88
CA ILE A 236 -0.19 6.65 -18.71
C ILE A 236 0.22 5.79 -17.51
N LYS A 237 -0.48 4.67 -17.24
CA LYS A 237 -0.11 3.78 -16.13
C LYS A 237 1.26 3.17 -16.31
N PHE A 238 1.60 2.74 -17.52
CA PHE A 238 2.94 2.23 -17.83
C PHE A 238 4.01 3.31 -17.70
N ALA A 239 3.74 4.54 -18.12
CA ALA A 239 4.67 5.66 -17.96
C ALA A 239 4.95 5.95 -16.47
N ILE A 240 3.92 5.91 -15.63
CA ILE A 240 4.08 6.04 -14.17
C ILE A 240 4.90 4.89 -13.60
N LEU A 241 4.68 3.65 -14.07
CA LEU A 241 5.43 2.47 -13.61
C LEU A 241 6.92 2.55 -13.96
N GLU A 242 7.25 2.87 -15.22
CA GLU A 242 8.64 3.07 -15.66
C GLU A 242 9.35 4.12 -14.77
N GLY A 243 8.67 5.24 -14.48
CA GLY A 243 9.19 6.28 -13.59
C GLY A 243 9.48 5.77 -12.18
N LYS A 244 8.53 5.04 -11.57
CA LYS A 244 8.68 4.46 -10.22
C LYS A 244 9.83 3.46 -10.10
N HIS A 245 10.11 2.72 -11.18
CA HIS A 245 11.18 1.72 -11.21
C HIS A 245 12.53 2.28 -11.71
N GLY A 246 12.66 3.60 -11.84
CA GLY A 246 13.93 4.27 -12.14
C GLY A 246 14.21 4.48 -13.63
N HIS A 247 13.33 4.05 -14.52
CA HIS A 247 13.43 4.26 -15.97
C HIS A 247 12.84 5.62 -16.37
N ARG A 248 13.45 6.70 -15.85
CA ARG A 248 12.94 8.08 -16.01
C ARG A 248 12.85 8.52 -17.46
N GLU A 249 13.89 8.28 -18.25
CA GLU A 249 13.90 8.67 -19.67
C GLU A 249 12.78 7.99 -20.44
N GLN A 250 12.52 6.70 -20.18
CA GLN A 250 11.44 5.98 -20.86
C GLN A 250 10.07 6.43 -20.40
N SER A 251 9.91 6.75 -19.11
CA SER A 251 8.71 7.40 -18.59
C SER A 251 8.45 8.72 -19.33
N CYS A 252 9.45 9.59 -19.44
CA CYS A 252 9.34 10.87 -20.16
C CYS A 252 9.02 10.66 -21.65
N ASN A 253 9.74 9.76 -22.33
CA ASN A 253 9.50 9.46 -23.75
C ASN A 253 8.05 9.02 -23.99
N LEU A 254 7.52 8.16 -23.11
CA LEU A 254 6.14 7.70 -23.21
C LEU A 254 5.14 8.84 -22.97
N PHE A 255 5.36 9.67 -21.95
CA PHE A 255 4.52 10.86 -21.71
C PHE A 255 4.57 11.87 -22.86
N GLU A 256 5.76 12.18 -23.38
CA GLU A 256 5.93 13.10 -24.52
C GLU A 256 5.23 12.58 -25.77
N LYS A 257 5.32 11.27 -26.04
CA LYS A 257 4.57 10.62 -27.12
C LYS A 257 3.06 10.81 -26.94
N ILE A 258 2.53 10.46 -25.77
CA ILE A 258 1.09 10.60 -25.48
C ILE A 258 0.63 12.06 -25.63
N ILE A 259 1.42 13.01 -25.13
CA ILE A 259 1.13 14.44 -25.21
C ILE A 259 1.12 14.94 -26.67
N SER A 260 2.04 14.45 -27.51
CA SER A 260 2.07 14.79 -28.93
C SER A 260 0.83 14.31 -29.68
N GLU A 261 0.30 13.13 -29.33
CA GLU A 261 -0.91 12.55 -29.90
C GLU A 261 -2.19 13.22 -29.34
N HIS A 262 -2.15 13.67 -28.08
CA HIS A 262 -3.31 14.18 -27.34
C HIS A 262 -3.08 15.51 -26.60
N PRO A 263 -2.67 16.59 -27.29
CA PRO A 263 -2.21 17.83 -26.64
C PRO A 263 -3.28 18.57 -25.81
N LYS A 264 -4.57 18.33 -26.10
CA LYS A 264 -5.72 18.98 -25.42
C LYS A 264 -6.18 18.27 -24.13
N ARG A 265 -5.60 17.11 -23.79
CA ARG A 265 -5.92 16.32 -22.57
C ARG A 265 -5.06 16.81 -21.38
N VAL A 266 -5.61 17.74 -20.62
CA VAL A 266 -4.97 18.40 -19.46
C VAL A 266 -4.65 17.46 -18.30
N ASP A 267 -5.42 16.39 -18.17
CA ASP A 267 -5.18 15.28 -17.24
C ASP A 267 -3.78 14.66 -17.44
N ILE A 268 -3.37 14.43 -18.69
CA ILE A 268 -2.08 13.81 -19.02
C ILE A 268 -0.91 14.70 -18.60
N TRP A 269 -1.00 15.98 -18.94
CA TRP A 269 -0.03 17.00 -18.53
C TRP A 269 0.11 17.08 -17.02
N SER A 270 -1.03 17.04 -16.31
CA SER A 270 -1.03 17.09 -14.85
C SER A 270 -0.32 15.86 -14.26
N VAL A 271 -0.62 14.66 -14.76
CA VAL A 271 0.00 13.41 -14.31
C VAL A 271 1.49 13.36 -14.64
N TYR A 272 1.89 13.84 -15.82
CA TYR A 272 3.29 13.89 -16.23
C TYR A 272 4.12 14.79 -15.31
N VAL A 273 3.62 16.00 -15.00
CA VAL A 273 4.25 16.90 -14.04
C VAL A 273 4.39 16.23 -12.67
N ASP A 274 3.34 15.59 -12.16
CA ASP A 274 3.40 14.88 -10.86
C ASP A 274 4.43 13.74 -10.87
N SER A 275 4.56 13.03 -11.99
CA SER A 275 5.57 11.99 -12.18
C SER A 275 6.99 12.58 -12.13
N LEU A 276 7.23 13.69 -12.84
CA LEU A 276 8.52 14.37 -12.85
C LEU A 276 8.91 14.89 -11.46
N VAL A 277 7.97 15.50 -10.73
CA VAL A 277 8.21 15.97 -9.36
C VAL A 277 8.56 14.80 -8.44
N LYS A 278 7.82 13.69 -8.50
CA LYS A 278 8.11 12.48 -7.71
C LYS A 278 9.48 11.88 -8.01
N ASN A 279 9.93 11.98 -9.26
CA ASN A 279 11.24 11.51 -9.69
C ASN A 279 12.37 12.52 -9.38
N GLY A 280 12.06 13.68 -8.79
CA GLY A 280 13.02 14.73 -8.44
C GLY A 280 13.42 15.65 -9.60
N ASP A 281 12.75 15.56 -10.75
CA ASP A 281 13.06 16.34 -11.94
C ASP A 281 12.25 17.64 -12.01
N ILE A 282 12.58 18.55 -11.10
CA ILE A 282 11.89 19.84 -10.94
C ILE A 282 12.08 20.73 -12.17
N LYS A 283 13.25 20.63 -12.84
CA LYS A 283 13.54 21.43 -14.03
C LYS A 283 12.62 21.06 -15.19
N ASN A 284 12.51 19.78 -15.51
CA ASN A 284 11.62 19.33 -16.58
C ASN A 284 10.14 19.50 -16.20
N ALA A 285 9.78 19.37 -14.92
CA ALA A 285 8.42 19.68 -14.46
C ALA A 285 8.04 21.15 -14.74
N ARG A 286 8.93 22.10 -14.43
CA ARG A 286 8.74 23.53 -14.72
C ARG A 286 8.62 23.80 -16.22
N GLN A 287 9.53 23.23 -17.02
CA GLN A 287 9.49 23.39 -18.48
C GLN A 287 8.20 22.84 -19.08
N THR A 288 7.74 21.69 -18.57
CA THR A 288 6.47 21.08 -18.97
C THR A 288 5.31 22.02 -18.65
N LEU A 289 5.22 22.56 -17.43
CA LEU A 289 4.16 23.51 -17.05
C LEU A 289 4.18 24.78 -17.90
N ALA A 290 5.36 25.33 -18.17
CA ALA A 290 5.51 26.49 -19.04
C ALA A 290 5.02 26.21 -20.47
N ARG A 291 5.31 25.02 -21.01
CA ARG A 291 4.87 24.57 -22.34
C ARG A 291 3.34 24.43 -22.41
N VAL A 292 2.71 23.85 -21.39
CA VAL A 292 1.24 23.74 -21.35
C VAL A 292 0.57 25.10 -21.25
N ALA A 293 1.12 26.00 -20.43
CA ALA A 293 0.60 27.34 -20.28
C ALA A 293 0.69 28.17 -21.58
N ALA A 294 1.64 27.84 -22.46
CA ALA A 294 1.75 28.44 -23.80
C ALA A 294 0.83 27.79 -24.85
N THR A 295 0.20 26.65 -24.53
CA THR A 295 -0.68 25.95 -25.46
C THR A 295 -2.09 26.55 -25.43
N SER A 296 -2.75 26.66 -26.59
CA SER A 296 -4.14 27.13 -26.66
C SER A 296 -5.10 26.08 -26.09
N LEU A 297 -5.62 26.34 -24.88
CA LEU A 297 -6.57 25.49 -24.16
C LEU A 297 -7.85 26.26 -23.81
N PRO A 298 -9.00 25.57 -23.67
CA PRO A 298 -10.22 26.18 -23.17
C PRO A 298 -10.03 26.84 -21.79
N PRO A 299 -10.72 27.96 -21.48
CA PRO A 299 -10.50 28.73 -20.24
C PRO A 299 -10.57 27.91 -18.95
N LYS A 300 -11.56 27.01 -18.86
CA LYS A 300 -11.71 26.11 -17.70
C LYS A 300 -10.49 25.22 -17.49
N LYS A 301 -9.92 24.71 -18.57
CA LYS A 301 -8.74 23.82 -18.57
C LYS A 301 -7.45 24.59 -18.28
N MET A 302 -7.30 25.77 -18.88
CA MET A 302 -6.14 26.63 -18.61
C MET A 302 -6.08 27.08 -17.15
N LYS A 303 -7.24 27.43 -16.55
CA LYS A 303 -7.32 27.77 -15.12
C LYS A 303 -6.78 26.66 -14.20
N VAL A 304 -7.04 25.39 -14.52
CA VAL A 304 -6.52 24.24 -13.75
C VAL A 304 -5.00 24.15 -13.85
N ILE A 305 -4.44 24.30 -15.06
CA ILE A 305 -2.99 24.28 -15.29
C ILE A 305 -2.30 25.44 -14.58
N LEU A 306 -2.83 26.66 -14.72
CA LEU A 306 -2.26 27.84 -14.08
C LEU A 306 -2.29 27.75 -12.56
N LYS A 307 -3.38 27.23 -11.97
CA LYS A 307 -3.45 26.96 -10.53
C LYS A 307 -2.40 25.93 -10.11
N LYS A 308 -2.24 24.85 -10.89
CA LYS A 308 -1.20 23.84 -10.62
C LYS A 308 0.21 24.43 -10.74
N TYR A 309 0.44 25.31 -11.72
CA TYR A 309 1.73 25.95 -11.92
C TYR A 309 2.08 26.89 -10.77
N LEU A 310 1.11 27.67 -10.29
CA LEU A 310 1.30 28.51 -9.11
C LEU A 310 1.63 27.67 -7.88
N ASN A 311 0.84 26.62 -7.59
CA ASN A 311 1.11 25.71 -6.48
C ASN A 311 2.50 25.05 -6.58
N PHE A 312 2.94 24.71 -7.80
CA PHE A 312 4.27 24.12 -8.02
C PHE A 312 5.41 25.11 -7.74
N GLU A 313 5.29 26.37 -8.15
CA GLU A 313 6.31 27.39 -7.85
C GLU A 313 6.27 27.82 -6.38
N GLU A 314 5.12 27.74 -5.70
CA GLU A 314 5.04 27.95 -4.25
C GLU A 314 5.82 26.88 -3.46
N THR A 315 5.86 25.63 -3.96
CA THR A 315 6.58 24.54 -3.27
C THR A 315 8.04 24.39 -3.70
N HIS A 316 8.38 24.69 -4.96
CA HIS A 316 9.71 24.42 -5.54
C HIS A 316 10.38 25.62 -6.22
N GLY A 317 9.72 26.77 -6.20
CA GLY A 317 10.15 27.97 -6.91
C GLY A 317 10.83 29.01 -6.02
N THR A 318 10.95 30.21 -6.58
CA THR A 318 11.48 31.40 -5.91
C THR A 318 10.45 32.53 -5.99
N PRO A 319 10.56 33.59 -5.17
CA PRO A 319 9.63 34.72 -5.24
C PRO A 319 9.53 35.36 -6.64
N ALA A 320 10.62 35.30 -7.42
CA ALA A 320 10.66 35.76 -8.80
C ALA A 320 9.80 34.89 -9.72
N THR A 321 9.97 33.56 -9.68
CA THR A 321 9.20 32.64 -10.54
C THR A 321 7.72 32.63 -10.19
N ILE A 322 7.38 32.81 -8.90
CA ILE A 322 5.97 32.99 -8.47
C ILE A 322 5.38 34.25 -9.08
N SER A 323 6.13 35.37 -9.08
CA SER A 323 5.68 36.64 -9.67
C SER A 323 5.45 36.51 -11.18
N GLU A 324 6.36 35.85 -11.89
CA GLU A 324 6.21 35.58 -13.34
C GLU A 324 4.94 34.76 -13.65
N VAL A 325 4.65 33.74 -12.84
CA VAL A 325 3.42 32.93 -13.01
C VAL A 325 2.18 33.77 -12.72
N LYS A 326 2.19 34.63 -11.70
CA LYS A 326 1.08 35.54 -11.39
C LYS A 326 0.84 36.53 -12.52
N GLU A 327 1.89 37.12 -13.10
CA GLU A 327 1.77 37.98 -14.28
C GLU A 327 1.17 37.25 -15.47
N ARG A 328 1.60 36.00 -15.72
CA ARG A 328 1.03 35.17 -16.79
C ARG A 328 -0.46 34.87 -16.56
N ILE A 329 -0.86 34.67 -15.31
CA ILE A 329 -2.28 34.50 -14.94
C ILE A 329 -3.07 35.78 -15.24
N MET A 330 -2.56 36.95 -14.85
CA MET A 330 -3.23 38.23 -15.09
C MET A 330 -3.41 38.49 -16.59
N LYS A 331 -2.35 38.32 -17.39
CA LYS A 331 -2.43 38.43 -18.87
C LYS A 331 -3.47 37.50 -19.46
N TYR A 332 -3.53 36.25 -19.00
CA TYR A 332 -4.52 35.30 -19.48
C TYR A 332 -5.96 35.72 -19.13
N VAL A 333 -6.18 36.26 -17.93
CA VAL A 333 -7.51 36.77 -17.52
C VAL A 333 -7.92 37.95 -18.41
N GLU A 334 -7.02 38.93 -18.60
CA GLU A 334 -7.26 40.09 -19.47
C GLU A 334 -7.61 39.70 -20.91
N ASP A 335 -6.87 38.75 -21.49
CA ASP A 335 -7.12 38.22 -22.84
C ASP A 335 -8.46 37.47 -22.97
N THR A 336 -8.93 36.87 -21.88
CA THR A 336 -10.24 36.18 -21.85
C THR A 336 -11.41 37.10 -21.54
N THR A 337 -11.18 38.27 -20.94
CA THR A 337 -12.22 39.29 -20.69
C THR A 337 -12.41 40.26 -21.86
N ASN A 338 -11.36 40.45 -22.68
CA ASN A 338 -11.40 41.30 -23.88
C ASN A 338 -11.90 40.58 -25.15
N LYS A 339 -12.30 39.30 -25.03
CA LYS A 339 -12.96 38.50 -26.08
C LYS A 339 -14.38 38.20 -25.68
#